data_AF-A0A336LL02-F1
#
_entry.id   AF-A0A336LL02-F1
#
_cell.length_a   1.000
_cell.length_b   1.000
_cell.length_c   1.000
_cell.angle_alpha   90.00
_cell.angle_beta   90.00
_cell.angle_gamma   90.00
#
_symmetry.space_group_name_H-M   'P 1'
#
loop_
_entity.id
_entity.type
_entity.pdbx_description
1 polymer ?
#
loop_
_entity_poly.entity_id
_entity_poly.type
_entity_poly.pdbx_seq_one_letter_code
_entity_poly.pdbx_strand_id
1 'polypeptide(L)'
;MDPLYVLEKRIDYLSKILPKETKENLKEDNVIDSIISADTLISSAIRGHDKMNEVVRRSGEVEKFLDPNFVVENQQINMKEIYINTMVNELASSFEMLEKIKQLQPTLGAEYFGNIPDVTEKLKMMIQTAKEQKERNEITEETLVTSIQRYSELQEEIHKKLKDMNDELDRYETELERRKKADD
;
A
#
# COMPACT_ATOMS: atom_id res chain seq x y z
N MET A 1 -31.40 11.83 -13.20
CA MET A 1 -32.87 11.77 -13.35
C MET A 1 -33.42 13.11 -12.94
N ASP A 2 -34.04 13.84 -13.86
CA ASP A 2 -34.58 15.17 -13.59
C ASP A 2 -35.71 15.07 -12.55
N PRO A 3 -35.61 15.74 -11.39
CA PRO A 3 -36.63 15.67 -10.33
C PRO A 3 -38.02 16.09 -10.80
N LEU A 4 -38.11 17.00 -11.78
CA LEU A 4 -39.38 17.47 -12.33
C LEU A 4 -40.09 16.37 -13.11
N TYR A 5 -39.35 15.57 -13.89
CA TYR A 5 -39.90 14.48 -14.69
C TYR A 5 -40.48 13.35 -13.83
N VAL A 6 -39.86 13.07 -12.67
CA VAL A 6 -40.38 12.10 -11.71
C VAL A 6 -41.68 12.59 -11.06
N LEU A 7 -41.77 13.88 -10.76
CA LEU A 7 -42.98 14.49 -10.20
C LEU A 7 -44.14 14.49 -11.21
N GLU A 8 -43.87 14.86 -12.45
CA GLU A 8 -44.87 14.89 -13.53
C GLU A 8 -45.45 13.49 -13.79
N LYS A 9 -44.60 12.47 -13.88
CA LYS A 9 -45.01 11.06 -13.99
C LYS A 9 -45.89 10.60 -12.82
N ARG A 10 -45.57 11.04 -11.61
CA ARG A 10 -46.32 10.66 -10.40
C ARG A 10 -47.67 11.37 -10.33
N ILE A 11 -47.73 12.63 -10.74
CA ILE A 11 -48.98 13.39 -10.86
C ILE A 11 -49.88 12.74 -11.90
N ASP A 12 -49.36 12.43 -13.10
CA ASP A 12 -50.14 11.78 -14.16
C ASP A 12 -50.67 10.41 -13.73
N TYR A 13 -49.85 9.64 -13.00
CA TYR A 13 -50.26 8.37 -12.42
C TYR A 13 -51.39 8.52 -11.38
N LEU A 14 -51.27 9.50 -10.47
CA LEU A 14 -52.30 9.78 -9.46
C LEU A 14 -53.60 10.28 -10.10
N SER A 15 -53.50 11.14 -11.11
CA SER A 15 -54.65 11.63 -11.89
C SER A 15 -55.34 10.53 -12.70
N LYS A 16 -54.65 9.43 -13.01
CA LYS A 16 -55.23 8.26 -13.68
C LYS A 16 -55.94 7.31 -12.72
N ILE A 17 -55.49 7.23 -11.46
CA ILE A 17 -56.11 6.38 -10.42
C ILE A 17 -57.36 7.03 -9.86
N LEU A 18 -57.36 8.36 -9.72
CA LEU A 18 -58.54 9.08 -9.26
C LEU A 18 -59.64 9.01 -10.33
N PRO A 19 -60.91 8.74 -9.93
CA PRO A 19 -62.02 8.76 -10.87
C PRO A 19 -62.11 10.15 -11.50
N LYS A 20 -62.06 10.22 -12.84
CA LYS A 20 -62.25 11.47 -13.57
C LYS A 20 -63.66 11.97 -13.27
N GLU A 21 -63.77 13.19 -12.72
CA GLU A 21 -65.06 13.83 -12.48
C GLU A 21 -65.82 13.98 -13.80
N THR A 22 -66.76 13.07 -14.06
CA THR A 22 -67.74 13.24 -15.12
C THR A 22 -68.70 14.30 -14.62
N LYS A 23 -68.72 15.47 -15.28
CA LYS A 23 -69.46 16.70 -14.93
C LYS A 23 -70.99 16.57 -14.81
N GLU A 24 -71.55 15.36 -14.77
CA GLU A 24 -73.00 15.13 -14.68
C GLU A 24 -73.50 14.70 -13.30
N ASN A 25 -72.63 14.43 -12.33
CA ASN A 25 -73.05 14.21 -10.94
C ASN A 25 -72.20 15.04 -9.98
N LEU A 26 -72.53 16.33 -9.87
CA LEU A 26 -72.09 17.21 -8.78
C LEU A 26 -72.84 16.83 -7.48
N LYS A 27 -72.55 15.64 -6.96
CA LYS A 27 -72.52 15.45 -5.52
C LYS A 27 -71.06 15.36 -5.15
N GLU A 28 -70.61 16.30 -4.33
CA GLU A 28 -69.34 16.29 -3.64
C GLU A 28 -69.28 15.11 -2.65
N ASP A 29 -69.48 13.88 -3.13
CA ASP A 29 -69.20 12.70 -2.35
C ASP A 29 -67.68 12.59 -2.35
N ASN A 30 -67.09 13.28 -1.37
CA ASN A 30 -65.67 13.29 -1.08
C ASN A 30 -65.20 11.83 -1.15
N VAL A 31 -64.19 11.52 -1.96
CA VAL A 31 -63.69 10.14 -2.13
C VAL A 31 -63.36 9.54 -0.75
N ILE A 32 -62.94 10.39 0.18
CA ILE A 32 -62.73 10.09 1.59
C ILE A 32 -64.01 9.60 2.27
N ASP A 33 -65.14 10.30 2.11
CA ASP A 33 -66.43 9.93 2.71
C ASP A 33 -66.99 8.63 2.10
N SER A 34 -66.77 8.41 0.79
CA SER A 34 -67.10 7.15 0.13
C SER A 34 -66.27 5.98 0.67
N ILE A 35 -64.97 6.20 0.91
CA ILE A 35 -64.07 5.19 1.50
C ILE A 35 -64.46 4.92 2.95
N ILE A 36 -64.76 5.95 3.74
CA ILE A 36 -65.22 5.81 5.13
C ILE A 36 -66.54 5.05 5.19
N SER A 37 -67.47 5.35 4.27
CA SER A 37 -68.74 4.62 4.17
C SER A 37 -68.51 3.16 3.77
N ALA A 38 -67.61 2.89 2.82
CA ALA A 38 -67.26 1.53 2.44
C ALA A 38 -66.61 0.74 3.60
N ASP A 39 -65.68 1.36 4.32
CA ASP A 39 -65.04 0.77 5.50
C ASP A 39 -66.04 0.49 6.62
N THR A 40 -66.98 1.40 6.85
CA THR A 40 -68.05 1.22 7.85
C THR A 40 -69.00 0.10 7.45
N LEU A 41 -69.38 0.01 6.16
CA LEU A 41 -70.22 -1.07 5.65
C LEU A 41 -69.51 -2.43 5.76
N ILE A 42 -68.25 -2.52 5.35
CA ILE A 42 -67.43 -3.73 5.45
C ILE A 42 -67.27 -4.14 6.91
N SER A 43 -66.92 -3.19 7.79
CA SER A 43 -66.79 -3.44 9.23
C SER A 43 -68.11 -3.89 9.87
N SER A 44 -69.24 -3.33 9.43
CA SER A 44 -70.57 -3.72 9.92
C SER A 44 -70.99 -5.10 9.43
N ALA A 45 -70.66 -5.47 8.18
CA ALA A 45 -70.93 -6.79 7.63
C ALA A 45 -70.08 -7.90 8.28
N ILE A 46 -68.88 -7.54 8.74
CA ILE A 46 -67.95 -8.47 9.39
C ILE A 46 -68.22 -8.63 10.89
N ARG A 47 -68.95 -7.69 11.53
CA ARG A 47 -69.26 -7.67 12.98
C ARG A 47 -70.05 -8.86 13.55
N GLY A 48 -70.39 -9.87 12.75
CA GLY A 48 -70.96 -11.15 13.20
C GLY A 48 -70.21 -12.40 12.74
N HIS A 49 -69.09 -12.24 12.02
CA HIS A 49 -68.31 -13.34 11.46
C HIS A 49 -66.90 -13.35 12.06
N ASP A 50 -66.74 -14.01 13.21
CA ASP A 50 -65.49 -14.04 13.99
C ASP A 50 -64.25 -14.47 13.17
N LYS A 51 -64.41 -15.46 12.28
CA LYS A 51 -63.34 -15.93 11.39
C LYS A 51 -62.89 -14.86 10.39
N MET A 52 -63.81 -14.00 9.94
CA MET A 52 -63.53 -12.97 8.95
C MET A 52 -62.89 -11.75 9.62
N ASN A 53 -63.31 -11.43 10.85
CA ASN A 53 -62.60 -10.49 11.73
C ASN A 53 -61.16 -10.92 12.01
N GLU A 54 -60.92 -12.21 12.23
CA GLU A 54 -59.57 -12.74 12.43
C GLU A 54 -58.69 -12.56 11.17
N VAL A 55 -59.24 -12.82 9.99
CA VAL A 55 -58.54 -12.60 8.71
C VAL A 55 -58.23 -11.12 8.47
N VAL A 56 -59.18 -10.22 8.74
CA VAL A 56 -58.95 -8.76 8.64
C VAL A 56 -57.85 -8.32 9.61
N ARG A 57 -57.85 -8.86 10.85
CA ARG A 57 -56.80 -8.57 11.83
C ARG A 57 -55.42 -9.07 11.38
N ARG A 58 -55.37 -10.24 10.75
CA ARG A 58 -54.13 -10.83 10.20
C ARG A 58 -53.69 -10.19 8.90
N SER A 59 -54.57 -9.47 8.20
CA SER A 59 -54.23 -8.75 6.96
C SER A 59 -53.08 -7.75 7.19
N GLY A 60 -53.09 -7.03 8.31
CA GLY A 60 -52.00 -6.10 8.65
C GLY A 60 -50.68 -6.79 9.01
N GLU A 61 -50.72 -8.05 9.46
CA GLU A 61 -49.50 -8.86 9.65
C GLU A 61 -48.99 -9.37 8.30
N VAL A 62 -49.88 -9.83 7.43
CA VAL A 62 -49.56 -10.27 6.06
C VAL A 62 -48.96 -9.13 5.24
N GLU A 63 -49.48 -7.92 5.39
CA GLU A 63 -48.90 -6.72 4.75
C GLU A 63 -47.46 -6.46 5.20
N LYS A 64 -47.16 -6.66 6.49
CA LYS A 64 -45.78 -6.60 6.98
C LYS A 64 -44.90 -7.68 6.37
N PHE A 65 -45.38 -8.91 6.26
CA PHE A 65 -44.62 -10.00 5.62
C PHE A 65 -44.46 -9.83 4.10
N LEU A 66 -45.29 -9.00 3.46
CA LEU A 66 -45.22 -8.68 2.04
C LEU A 66 -44.38 -7.42 1.73
N ASP A 67 -43.90 -6.69 2.74
CA ASP A 67 -43.00 -5.57 2.54
C ASP A 67 -41.62 -6.10 2.06
N PRO A 68 -41.10 -5.64 0.90
CA PRO A 68 -39.77 -6.00 0.42
C PRO A 68 -38.63 -5.67 1.40
N ASN A 69 -38.87 -4.75 2.35
CA ASN A 69 -37.93 -4.38 3.40
C ASN A 69 -38.16 -5.13 4.72
N PHE A 70 -39.09 -6.09 4.76
CA PHE A 70 -39.33 -6.90 5.94
C PHE A 70 -38.19 -7.90 6.13
N VAL A 71 -37.25 -7.54 7.00
CA VAL A 71 -36.11 -8.40 7.32
C VAL A 71 -36.43 -9.21 8.57
N VAL A 72 -36.56 -10.53 8.41
CA VAL A 72 -36.66 -11.46 9.54
C VAL A 72 -35.29 -11.57 10.20
N GLU A 73 -35.19 -11.09 11.44
CA GLU A 73 -33.94 -11.01 12.21
C GLU A 73 -33.16 -12.34 12.29
N ASN A 74 -33.86 -13.48 12.23
CA ASN A 74 -33.26 -14.81 12.23
C ASN A 74 -32.43 -15.14 10.98
N GLN A 75 -32.78 -14.60 9.80
CA GLN A 75 -31.97 -14.82 8.60
C GLN A 75 -30.63 -14.07 8.68
N GLN A 76 -30.56 -13.01 9.47
CA GLN A 76 -29.32 -12.26 9.66
C GLN A 76 -28.32 -12.99 10.56
N ILE A 77 -28.74 -13.85 11.50
CA ILE A 77 -27.82 -14.50 12.44
C ILE A 77 -26.90 -15.47 11.69
N ASN A 78 -27.46 -16.32 10.84
CA ASN A 78 -26.68 -17.27 10.04
C ASN A 78 -25.77 -16.54 9.03
N MET A 79 -26.25 -15.45 8.42
CA MET A 79 -25.43 -14.64 7.53
C MET A 79 -24.30 -13.92 8.27
N LYS A 80 -24.54 -13.42 9.49
CA LYS A 80 -23.52 -12.79 10.34
C LYS A 80 -22.45 -13.81 10.77
N GLU A 81 -22.84 -15.04 11.11
CA GLU A 81 -21.91 -16.12 11.46
C GLU A 81 -21.03 -16.50 10.27
N ILE A 82 -21.61 -16.70 9.09
CA ILE A 82 -20.87 -16.96 7.85
C ILE A 82 -19.93 -15.79 7.55
N TYR A 83 -20.41 -14.55 7.66
CA TYR A 83 -19.59 -13.36 7.45
C TYR A 83 -18.39 -13.29 8.40
N ILE A 84 -18.62 -13.51 9.70
CA ILE A 84 -17.54 -13.56 10.69
C ILE A 84 -16.53 -14.63 10.29
N ASN A 85 -16.97 -15.86 10.03
CA ASN A 85 -16.09 -16.97 9.65
C ASN A 85 -15.29 -16.69 8.37
N THR A 86 -15.87 -16.00 7.39
CA THR A 86 -15.13 -15.58 6.19
C THR A 86 -14.08 -14.50 6.47
N MET A 87 -14.37 -13.60 7.41
CA MET A 87 -13.52 -12.46 7.77
C MET A 87 -12.49 -12.81 8.85
N VAL A 88 -12.57 -13.97 9.52
CA VAL A 88 -11.64 -14.37 10.60
C VAL A 88 -10.18 -14.29 10.14
N ASN A 89 -9.86 -14.76 8.94
CA ASN A 89 -8.49 -14.78 8.44
C ASN A 89 -7.95 -13.37 8.16
N GLU A 90 -8.78 -12.49 7.59
CA GLU A 90 -8.43 -11.08 7.35
C GLU A 90 -8.29 -10.32 8.67
N LEU A 91 -9.16 -10.62 9.64
CA LEU A 91 -9.12 -10.02 10.98
C LEU A 91 -7.88 -10.47 11.75
N ALA A 92 -7.50 -11.74 11.66
CA ALA A 92 -6.28 -12.28 12.26
C ALA A 92 -5.02 -11.63 11.66
N SER A 93 -4.97 -11.50 10.33
CA SER A 93 -3.88 -10.79 9.66
C SER A 93 -3.80 -9.32 10.07
N SER A 94 -4.96 -8.64 10.16
CA SER A 94 -5.05 -7.26 10.62
C SER A 94 -4.60 -7.10 12.07
N PHE A 95 -4.90 -8.08 12.93
CA PHE A 95 -4.48 -8.10 14.33
C PHE A 95 -2.97 -8.27 14.45
N GLU A 96 -2.36 -9.17 13.68
CA GLU A 96 -0.89 -9.35 13.65
C GLU A 96 -0.19 -8.07 13.18
N MET A 97 -0.76 -7.39 12.17
CA MET A 97 -0.23 -6.11 11.70
C MET A 97 -0.38 -5.01 12.76
N LEU A 98 -1.49 -4.97 13.49
CA LEU A 98 -1.70 -4.04 14.58
C LEU A 98 -0.74 -4.30 15.76
N GLU A 99 -0.44 -5.57 16.06
CA GLU A 99 0.53 -5.95 17.09
C GLU A 99 1.94 -5.49 16.71
N LYS A 100 2.34 -5.66 15.44
CA LYS A 100 3.60 -5.10 14.91
C LYS A 100 3.65 -3.58 15.03
N ILE A 101 2.56 -2.88 14.70
CA ILE A 101 2.47 -1.43 14.86
C ILE A 101 2.60 -1.02 16.33
N LYS A 102 1.96 -1.74 17.26
CA LYS A 102 2.08 -1.47 18.70
C LYS A 102 3.49 -1.70 19.22
N GLN A 103 4.21 -2.70 18.72
CA GLN A 103 5.62 -2.92 19.04
C GLN A 103 6.53 -1.79 18.50
N LEU A 104 6.17 -1.20 17.36
CA LEU A 104 6.89 -0.09 16.73
C LEU A 104 6.50 1.29 17.29
N GLN A 105 5.34 1.42 17.94
CA GLN A 105 4.88 2.65 18.59
C GLN A 105 5.93 3.33 19.50
N PRO A 106 6.66 2.60 20.38
CA PRO A 106 7.71 3.21 21.20
C PRO A 106 8.93 3.70 20.39
N THR A 107 9.16 3.20 19.17
CA THR A 107 10.25 3.72 18.30
C THR A 107 9.88 5.01 17.59
N LEU A 108 8.59 5.24 17.34
CA LEU A 108 8.09 6.45 16.70
C LEU A 108 8.08 7.65 17.67
N GLY A 109 7.83 7.39 18.96
CA GLY A 109 7.94 8.36 20.04
C GLY A 109 9.34 8.45 20.65
N ALA A 110 10.32 7.73 20.10
CA ALA A 110 11.66 7.77 20.64
C ALA A 110 12.30 9.11 20.30
N GLU A 111 12.59 9.89 21.35
CA GLU A 111 13.34 11.14 21.30
C GLU A 111 14.68 11.02 20.57
N TYR A 112 15.14 9.81 20.22
CA TYR A 112 16.29 9.56 19.36
C TYR A 112 16.21 10.25 17.99
N PHE A 113 15.03 10.43 17.39
CA PHE A 113 14.89 11.17 16.13
C PHE A 113 14.80 12.70 16.34
N GLY A 114 14.31 13.16 17.50
CA GLY A 114 14.24 14.58 17.84
C GLY A 114 15.55 15.14 18.39
N ASN A 115 16.33 14.31 19.05
CA ASN A 115 17.65 14.63 19.62
C ASN A 115 18.80 14.17 18.71
N ILE A 116 18.59 13.94 17.41
CA ILE A 116 19.72 13.78 16.49
C ILE A 116 20.41 15.15 16.45
N PRO A 117 21.62 15.30 17.03
CA PRO A 117 22.35 16.56 16.88
C PRO A 117 22.55 16.80 15.39
N ASP A 118 22.44 18.04 14.93
CA ASP A 118 22.68 18.39 13.53
C ASP A 118 24.17 18.14 13.19
N VAL A 119 24.47 16.88 12.89
CA VAL A 119 25.80 16.39 12.51
C VAL A 119 25.99 16.43 11.00
N THR A 120 25.04 17.04 10.27
CA THR A 120 25.06 17.13 8.81
C THR A 120 26.34 17.80 8.34
N GLU A 121 26.75 18.91 8.97
CA GLU A 121 27.97 19.63 8.61
C GLU A 121 29.22 18.83 8.95
N LYS A 122 29.23 18.13 10.09
CA LYS A 122 30.35 17.26 10.47
C LYS A 122 30.50 16.06 9.53
N LEU A 123 29.38 15.49 9.10
CA LEU A 123 29.34 14.40 8.13
C LEU A 123 29.81 14.88 6.75
N LYS A 124 29.38 16.08 6.33
CA LYS A 124 29.84 16.71 5.09
C LYS A 124 31.34 16.95 5.09
N MET A 125 31.89 17.47 6.20
CA MET A 125 33.33 17.59 6.39
C MET A 125 34.03 16.24 6.34
N MET A 126 33.51 15.20 6.99
CA MET A 126 34.08 13.86 6.94
C MET A 126 34.09 13.28 5.52
N ILE A 127 33.01 13.45 4.76
CA ILE A 127 32.92 13.00 3.37
C ILE A 127 33.96 13.73 2.51
N GLN A 128 34.10 15.04 2.68
CA GLN A 128 35.09 15.82 1.94
C GLN A 128 36.52 15.40 2.27
N THR A 129 36.85 15.25 3.56
CA THR A 129 38.17 14.76 4.01
C THR A 129 38.45 13.35 3.49
N ALA A 130 37.46 12.46 3.50
CA ALA A 130 37.61 11.10 2.98
C ALA A 130 37.90 11.10 1.47
N LYS A 131 37.24 11.99 0.72
CA LYS A 131 37.49 12.17 -0.72
C LYS A 131 38.91 12.67 -0.97
N GLU A 132 39.35 13.71 -0.26
CA GLU A 132 40.70 14.24 -0.38
C GLU A 132 41.77 13.21 0.04
N GLN A 133 41.48 12.39 1.05
CA GLN A 133 42.39 11.32 1.45
C GLN A 133 42.51 10.25 0.38
N LYS A 134 41.40 9.91 -0.28
CA LYS A 134 41.40 8.95 -1.40
C LYS A 134 42.26 9.48 -2.56
N GLU A 135 42.05 10.74 -2.97
CA GLU A 135 42.84 11.37 -4.04
C GLU A 135 44.34 11.42 -3.68
N ARG A 136 44.68 11.77 -2.43
CA ARG A 136 46.07 11.74 -1.96
C ARG A 136 46.68 10.34 -1.98
N ASN A 137 45.90 9.32 -1.60
CA ASN A 137 46.38 7.93 -1.63
C ASN A 137 46.63 7.47 -3.07
N GLU A 138 45.75 7.79 -4.03
CA GLU A 138 45.93 7.44 -5.44
C GLU A 138 47.22 8.05 -6.02
N ILE A 139 47.48 9.34 -5.76
CA ILE A 139 48.73 10.01 -6.20
C ILE A 139 49.96 9.37 -5.53
N THR A 140 49.85 9.04 -4.25
CA THR A 140 50.95 8.41 -3.50
C THR A 140 51.26 7.03 -4.07
N GLU A 141 50.23 6.24 -4.39
CA GLU A 141 50.35 4.92 -5.00
C GLU A 141 51.02 5.02 -6.38
N GLU A 142 50.58 5.93 -7.23
CA GLU A 142 51.19 6.17 -8.55
C GLU A 142 52.68 6.57 -8.43
N THR A 143 52.99 7.43 -7.46
CA THR A 143 54.37 7.88 -7.19
C THR A 143 55.24 6.72 -6.69
N LEU A 144 54.70 5.87 -5.81
CA LEU A 144 55.39 4.68 -5.30
C LEU A 144 55.67 3.68 -6.41
N VAL A 145 54.69 3.39 -7.26
CA VAL A 145 54.86 2.48 -8.41
C VAL A 145 55.95 3.01 -9.35
N THR A 146 55.90 4.29 -9.70
CA THR A 146 56.93 4.92 -10.54
C THR A 146 58.32 4.85 -9.91
N SER A 147 58.41 5.07 -8.60
CA SER A 147 59.68 5.01 -7.87
C SER A 147 60.25 3.58 -7.85
N ILE A 148 59.40 2.57 -7.65
CA ILE A 148 59.78 1.16 -7.72
C ILE A 148 60.27 0.80 -9.13
N GLN A 149 59.58 1.25 -10.18
CA GLN A 149 60.01 1.02 -11.57
C GLN A 149 61.41 1.59 -11.83
N ARG A 150 61.65 2.86 -11.46
CA ARG A 150 62.97 3.49 -11.60
C ARG A 150 64.05 2.79 -10.80
N TYR A 151 63.73 2.32 -9.60
CA TYR A 151 64.66 1.56 -8.79
C TYR A 151 65.04 0.23 -9.45
N SER A 152 64.05 -0.49 -10.01
CA SER A 152 64.28 -1.73 -10.76
C SER A 152 65.15 -1.50 -12.00
N GLU A 153 64.88 -0.44 -12.76
CA GLU A 153 65.70 -0.05 -13.92
C GLU A 153 67.16 0.24 -13.52
N LEU A 154 67.36 1.02 -12.45
CA LEU A 154 68.70 1.32 -11.93
C LEU A 154 69.42 0.06 -11.44
N GLN A 155 68.70 -0.85 -10.78
CA GLN A 155 69.25 -2.13 -10.34
C GLN A 155 69.71 -2.97 -11.54
N GLU A 156 68.94 -3.02 -12.62
CA GLU A 156 69.30 -3.73 -13.84
C GLU A 156 70.54 -3.10 -14.51
N GLU A 157 70.61 -1.77 -14.58
CA GLU A 157 71.76 -1.05 -15.11
C GLU A 157 73.04 -1.33 -14.29
N ILE A 158 72.94 -1.32 -12.97
CA ILE A 158 74.07 -1.65 -12.07
C ILE A 158 74.50 -3.11 -12.29
N HIS A 159 73.55 -4.06 -12.35
CA HIS A 159 73.87 -5.46 -12.61
C HIS A 159 74.57 -5.65 -13.96
N LYS A 160 74.10 -4.97 -15.00
CA LYS A 160 74.74 -5.01 -16.32
C LYS A 160 76.16 -4.46 -16.26
N LYS A 161 76.36 -3.30 -15.63
CA LYS A 161 77.67 -2.67 -15.51
C LYS A 161 78.65 -3.51 -14.69
N LEU A 162 78.19 -4.15 -13.61
CA LEU A 162 79.01 -5.07 -12.82
C LEU A 162 79.39 -6.32 -13.63
N LYS A 163 78.47 -6.85 -14.43
CA LYS A 163 78.76 -7.96 -15.34
C LYS A 163 79.80 -7.56 -16.39
N ASP A 164 79.61 -6.41 -17.05
CA ASP A 164 80.56 -5.91 -18.05
C ASP A 164 81.96 -5.72 -17.45
N MET A 165 82.05 -5.21 -16.22
CA MET A 165 83.30 -5.06 -15.50
C MET A 165 83.93 -6.41 -15.11
N ASN A 166 83.12 -7.40 -14.74
CA ASN A 166 83.61 -8.76 -14.46
C ASN A 166 84.13 -9.44 -15.74
N ASP A 167 83.41 -9.31 -16.85
CA ASP A 167 83.84 -9.84 -18.14
C ASP A 167 85.16 -9.17 -18.62
N GLU A 168 85.36 -7.88 -18.32
CA GLU A 168 86.62 -7.19 -18.60
C GLU A 168 87.77 -7.71 -17.70
N LEU A 169 87.50 -7.94 -16.42
CA LEU A 169 88.47 -8.48 -15.47
C LEU A 169 88.89 -9.90 -15.86
N ASP A 170 87.94 -10.77 -16.23
CA ASP A 170 88.20 -12.13 -16.73
C ASP A 170 89.09 -12.12 -18.00
N ARG A 171 88.90 -11.14 -18.89
CA ARG A 171 89.75 -10.95 -20.08
C ARG A 171 91.17 -10.58 -19.68
N TYR A 172 91.33 -9.63 -18.76
CA TYR A 172 92.65 -9.24 -18.26
C TYR A 172 93.37 -10.39 -17.55
N GLU A 173 92.66 -11.17 -16.72
CA GLU A 173 93.23 -12.36 -16.07
C GLU A 173 93.66 -13.40 -17.10
N THR A 174 92.82 -13.69 -18.10
CA THR A 174 93.16 -14.62 -19.19
C THR A 174 94.38 -14.15 -19.98
N GLU A 175 94.50 -12.84 -20.24
CA GLU A 175 95.66 -12.28 -20.94
C GLU A 175 96.94 -12.35 -20.08
N LEU A 176 96.83 -12.09 -18.78
CA LEU A 176 97.94 -12.26 -17.83
C LEU A 176 98.40 -13.71 -17.72
N GLU A 177 97.48 -14.68 -17.66
CA GLU A 177 97.81 -16.10 -17.66
C GLU A 177 98.48 -16.55 -18.96
N ARG A 178 98.02 -16.04 -20.11
CA ARG A 178 98.66 -16.32 -21.41
C ARG A 178 100.08 -15.77 -21.49
N ARG A 179 100.32 -14.55 -20.98
CA ARG A 179 101.67 -13.97 -20.93
C ARG A 179 102.59 -14.78 -20.01
N LYS A 180 102.11 -15.18 -18.82
CA LYS A 180 102.88 -16.05 -17.91
C LYS A 180 103.27 -17.39 -18.54
N LYS A 181 102.39 -18.01 -19.33
CA LYS A 181 102.68 -19.26 -20.05
C LYS A 181 103.60 -19.08 -21.27
N ALA A 182 103.82 -17.85 -21.74
CA ALA A 182 104.72 -17.56 -22.85
C ALA A 182 106.15 -17.23 -22.38
N ASP A 183 106.31 -16.92 -21.09
CA ASP A 183 107.59 -16.61 -20.45
C ASP A 183 108.22 -17.82 -19.70
N ASP A 184 107.53 -18.97 -19.66
CA ASP A 184 108.03 -20.30 -19.25
C ASP A 184 108.40 -21.17 -20.47
#